data_AF-A0A9D2JIS7-F1
#
_entry.id   AF-A0A9D2JIS7-F1
#
_cell.length_a   1.000
_cell.length_b   1.000
_cell.length_c   1.000
_cell.angle_alpha   90.00
_cell.angle_beta   90.00
_cell.angle_gamma   90.00
#
_symmetry.space_group_name_H-M   'P 1'
#
loop_
_entity.id
_entity.type
_entity.pdbx_description
1 polymer ?
#
loop_
_entity_poly.entity_id
_entity_poly.type
_entity_poly.pdbx_seq_one_letter_code
_entity_poly.pdbx_strand_id
1 'polypeptide(L)'
;MNELITKEFKVDFKPSEITIQKEEELKQLVDETTDYYKSLVFTDENTDEAKKARADLNKVIKKIDDQRKAVKREYNSPLKDFEKKLNNYTGQLKNVARTISDGLNDFEEKQRQLRENEILETIDEMASSYEIENTAIGIEPEWLNKTAFTKNGKPTKGTIEKIAYAMKVVRDEKKRIKANEKMIAKYAETLSLDPESWVMYASEEDVTQVTNRMDQAVIKKEERKRQDEQRKEAQEAIRHVETLAEFNSMLKVVDTNTGEIIETKTEPIQEQPEPFKFYKVFGTPSQLDELEDYLILQGYEFETVGD
;
A
#
# COMPACT_ATOMS: atom_id res chain seq x y z
N MET A 1 49.63 4.42 -16.38
CA MET A 1 48.44 4.15 -17.22
C MET A 1 48.51 2.69 -17.62
N ASN A 2 47.46 1.91 -17.40
CA ASN A 2 47.38 0.57 -18.00
C ASN A 2 47.03 0.77 -19.47
N GLU A 3 48.03 0.69 -20.34
CA GLU A 3 47.82 0.75 -21.77
C GLU A 3 47.25 -0.59 -22.25
N LEU A 4 46.10 -0.54 -22.92
CA LEU A 4 45.61 -1.66 -23.71
C LEU A 4 46.61 -1.88 -24.84
N ILE A 5 47.43 -2.93 -24.72
CA ILE A 5 48.31 -3.36 -25.81
C ILE A 5 47.44 -4.05 -26.85
N THR A 6 46.90 -3.28 -27.78
CA THR A 6 46.15 -3.80 -28.93
C THR A 6 47.14 -4.23 -29.99
N LYS A 7 47.47 -5.52 -30.05
CA LYS A 7 48.17 -6.11 -31.20
C LYS A 7 47.13 -6.62 -32.19
N GLU A 8 47.21 -6.18 -33.44
CA GLU A 8 46.39 -6.73 -34.51
C GLU A 8 46.71 -8.23 -34.67
N PHE A 9 45.67 -9.06 -34.76
CA PHE A 9 45.83 -10.49 -35.05
C PHE A 9 45.27 -10.79 -36.44
N LYS A 10 46.02 -11.56 -37.22
CA LYS A 10 45.63 -11.98 -38.58
C LYS A 10 45.15 -13.43 -38.54
N VAL A 11 44.10 -13.72 -39.30
CA VAL A 11 43.62 -15.09 -39.54
C VAL A 11 43.84 -15.40 -41.01
N ASP A 12 44.66 -16.41 -41.30
CA ASP A 12 44.80 -16.94 -42.66
C ASP A 12 43.74 -18.04 -42.88
N PHE A 13 42.90 -17.86 -43.90
CA PHE A 13 41.86 -18.81 -44.28
C PHE A 13 42.06 -19.24 -45.73
N LYS A 14 42.14 -20.55 -45.98
CA LYS A 14 42.19 -21.13 -47.32
C LYS A 14 40.93 -21.97 -47.56
N PRO A 15 40.06 -21.62 -48.53
CA PRO A 15 38.90 -22.43 -48.89
C PRO A 15 39.35 -23.84 -49.30
N SER A 16 38.67 -24.88 -48.81
CA SER A 16 38.92 -26.26 -49.23
C SER A 16 37.97 -26.64 -50.37
N GLU A 17 38.49 -27.23 -51.44
CA GLU A 17 37.71 -27.74 -52.57
C GLU A 17 37.11 -29.11 -52.21
N ILE A 18 35.82 -29.31 -52.48
CA ILE A 18 35.12 -30.58 -52.27
C ILE A 18 34.69 -31.10 -53.64
N THR A 19 35.24 -32.23 -54.07
CA THR A 19 34.91 -32.89 -55.35
C THR A 19 34.44 -34.32 -55.12
N ILE A 20 33.50 -34.78 -55.93
CA ILE A 20 33.09 -36.19 -55.96
C ILE A 20 34.07 -36.93 -56.88
N GLN A 21 34.91 -37.80 -56.31
CA GLN A 21 35.76 -38.65 -57.14
C GLN A 21 34.88 -39.62 -57.94
N LYS A 22 35.16 -39.77 -59.24
CA LYS A 22 34.39 -40.64 -60.16
C LYS A 22 32.89 -40.29 -60.20
N GLU A 23 32.58 -38.99 -60.24
CA GLU A 23 31.20 -38.50 -60.27
C GLU A 23 30.37 -39.12 -61.41
N GLU A 24 30.94 -39.27 -62.60
CA GLU A 24 30.27 -39.93 -63.72
C GLU A 24 29.95 -41.40 -63.43
N GLU A 25 30.84 -42.14 -62.74
CA GLU A 25 30.55 -43.53 -62.34
C GLU A 25 29.42 -43.58 -61.29
N LEU A 26 29.40 -42.63 -60.34
CA LEU A 26 28.32 -42.53 -59.36
C LEU A 26 26.99 -42.19 -60.02
N LYS A 27 26.99 -41.25 -60.97
CA LYS A 27 25.82 -40.86 -61.73
C LYS A 27 25.28 -42.03 -62.55
N GLN A 28 26.14 -42.70 -63.29
CA GLN A 28 25.78 -43.88 -64.07
C GLN A 28 25.20 -44.98 -63.19
N LEU A 29 25.80 -45.27 -62.02
CA LEU A 29 25.25 -46.22 -61.05
C LEU A 29 23.85 -45.81 -60.57
N VAL A 30 23.63 -44.53 -60.27
CA VAL A 30 22.32 -44.02 -59.82
C VAL A 30 21.28 -44.15 -60.92
N ASP A 31 21.62 -43.79 -62.16
CA ASP A 31 20.73 -43.86 -63.31
C ASP A 31 20.36 -45.33 -63.63
N GLU A 32 21.35 -46.22 -63.73
CA GLU A 32 21.14 -47.66 -63.97
C GLU A 32 20.31 -48.31 -62.85
N THR A 33 20.61 -47.99 -61.59
CA THR A 33 19.86 -48.48 -60.43
C THR A 33 18.40 -48.00 -60.49
N THR A 34 18.19 -46.74 -60.85
CA THR A 34 16.87 -46.13 -60.95
C THR A 34 16.05 -46.77 -62.06
N ASP A 35 16.62 -46.95 -63.25
CA ASP A 35 15.94 -47.53 -64.41
C ASP A 35 15.63 -49.01 -64.19
N TYR A 36 16.56 -49.76 -63.61
CA TYR A 36 16.35 -51.16 -63.24
C TYR A 36 15.14 -51.30 -62.30
N TYR A 37 15.14 -50.58 -61.16
CA TYR A 37 14.07 -50.74 -60.17
C TYR A 37 12.73 -50.11 -60.60
N LYS A 38 12.72 -49.11 -61.50
CA LYS A 38 11.48 -48.58 -62.11
C LYS A 38 10.82 -49.54 -63.10
N SER A 39 11.62 -50.41 -63.75
CA SER A 39 11.12 -51.38 -64.73
C SER A 39 10.45 -52.60 -64.10
N LEU A 40 10.56 -52.78 -62.78
CA LEU A 40 9.98 -53.92 -62.07
C LEU A 40 8.47 -53.74 -61.86
N VAL A 41 7.71 -54.76 -62.23
CA VAL A 41 6.27 -54.86 -61.94
C VAL A 41 6.08 -55.75 -60.72
N PHE A 42 5.66 -55.16 -59.61
CA PHE A 42 5.41 -55.90 -58.38
C PHE A 42 4.00 -56.51 -58.39
N THR A 43 3.92 -57.79 -58.04
CA THR A 43 2.71 -58.62 -57.99
C THR A 43 2.68 -59.37 -56.65
N ASP A 44 1.54 -59.93 -56.25
CA ASP A 44 1.41 -60.58 -54.94
C ASP A 44 2.43 -61.71 -54.72
N GLU A 45 2.84 -62.40 -55.79
CA GLU A 45 3.81 -63.50 -55.79
C GLU A 45 5.28 -63.06 -55.61
N ASN A 46 5.62 -61.78 -55.90
CA ASN A 46 7.00 -61.27 -55.85
C ASN A 46 7.25 -60.24 -54.72
N THR A 47 6.35 -60.21 -53.75
CA THR A 47 6.36 -59.26 -52.62
C THR A 47 7.68 -59.26 -51.84
N ASP A 48 8.35 -60.40 -51.68
CA ASP A 48 9.62 -60.47 -50.93
C ASP A 48 10.81 -59.92 -51.72
N GLU A 49 10.80 -60.04 -53.05
CA GLU A 49 11.78 -59.40 -53.93
C GLU A 49 11.62 -57.88 -53.91
N ALA A 50 10.38 -57.38 -53.88
CA ALA A 50 10.07 -55.96 -53.72
C ALA A 50 10.61 -55.40 -52.40
N LYS A 51 10.44 -56.12 -51.28
CA LYS A 51 10.99 -55.73 -49.97
C LYS A 51 12.52 -55.68 -49.99
N LYS A 52 13.17 -56.65 -50.66
CA LYS A 52 14.62 -56.71 -50.79
C LYS A 52 15.16 -55.56 -51.65
N ALA A 53 14.54 -55.30 -52.80
CA ALA A 53 14.82 -54.16 -53.66
C ALA A 53 14.77 -52.82 -52.90
N ARG A 54 13.70 -52.60 -52.12
CA ARG A 54 13.57 -51.41 -51.27
C ARG A 54 14.68 -51.31 -50.21
N ALA A 55 15.03 -52.44 -49.59
CA ALA A 55 16.09 -52.47 -48.58
C ALA A 55 17.46 -52.13 -49.19
N ASP A 56 17.75 -52.64 -50.39
CA ASP A 56 19.01 -52.39 -51.08
C ASP A 56 19.11 -50.94 -51.59
N LEU A 57 18.03 -50.37 -52.12
CA LEU A 57 17.93 -48.93 -52.43
C LEU A 57 18.21 -48.06 -51.19
N ASN A 58 17.58 -48.38 -50.07
CA ASN A 58 17.79 -47.65 -48.81
C ASN A 58 19.24 -47.76 -48.30
N LYS A 59 19.94 -48.88 -48.54
CA LYS A 59 21.37 -49.01 -48.21
C LYS A 59 22.23 -48.07 -49.06
N VAL A 60 21.95 -47.96 -50.37
CA VAL A 60 22.68 -47.06 -51.28
C VAL A 60 22.45 -45.60 -50.89
N ILE A 61 21.19 -45.19 -50.68
CA ILE A 61 20.82 -43.85 -50.22
C ILE A 61 21.55 -43.52 -48.92
N LYS A 62 21.54 -44.45 -47.96
CA LYS A 62 22.21 -44.27 -46.68
C LYS A 62 23.72 -44.08 -46.83
N LYS A 63 24.40 -44.87 -47.69
CA LYS A 63 25.85 -44.70 -47.94
C LYS A 63 26.19 -43.32 -48.50
N ILE A 64 25.39 -42.81 -49.44
CA ILE A 64 25.56 -41.46 -50.00
C ILE A 64 25.42 -40.41 -48.90
N ASP A 65 24.38 -40.51 -48.07
CA ASP A 65 24.15 -39.56 -46.98
C ASP A 65 25.20 -39.65 -45.87
N ASP A 66 25.65 -40.85 -45.52
CA ASP A 66 26.72 -41.08 -44.55
C ASP A 66 28.05 -40.47 -45.03
N GLN A 67 28.39 -40.61 -46.32
CA GLN A 67 29.58 -39.97 -46.90
C GLN A 67 29.45 -38.45 -46.90
N ARG A 68 28.30 -37.90 -47.28
CA ARG A 68 28.01 -36.45 -47.20
C ARG A 68 28.19 -35.94 -45.77
N LYS A 69 27.67 -36.66 -44.78
CA LYS A 69 27.80 -36.31 -43.35
C LYS A 69 29.24 -36.41 -42.87
N ALA A 70 30.01 -37.41 -43.31
CA ALA A 70 31.42 -37.57 -42.97
C ALA A 70 32.24 -36.37 -43.48
N VAL A 71 32.12 -36.04 -44.78
CA VAL A 71 32.80 -34.87 -45.37
C VAL A 71 32.40 -33.58 -44.66
N LYS A 72 31.10 -33.39 -44.35
CA LYS A 72 30.63 -32.22 -43.59
C LYS A 72 31.27 -32.13 -42.20
N ARG A 73 31.47 -33.25 -41.50
CA ARG A 73 32.09 -33.25 -40.17
C ARG A 73 33.56 -32.87 -40.26
N GLU A 74 34.30 -33.46 -41.19
CA GLU A 74 35.72 -33.17 -41.40
C GLU A 74 35.93 -31.71 -41.82
N TYR A 75 35.16 -31.22 -42.79
CA TYR A 75 35.23 -29.83 -43.25
C TYR A 75 34.94 -28.82 -42.14
N ASN A 76 33.97 -29.12 -41.26
CA ASN A 76 33.63 -28.23 -40.15
C ASN A 76 34.53 -28.41 -38.92
N SER A 77 35.37 -29.44 -38.84
CA SER A 77 36.22 -29.67 -37.66
C SER A 77 37.23 -28.53 -37.45
N PRO A 78 38.00 -28.07 -38.47
CA PRO A 78 38.92 -26.94 -38.32
C PRO A 78 38.21 -25.65 -37.91
N LEU A 79 37.01 -25.41 -38.45
CA LEU A 79 36.20 -24.24 -38.08
C LEU A 79 35.79 -24.29 -36.60
N LYS A 80 35.28 -25.44 -36.13
CA LYS A 80 34.91 -25.62 -34.72
C LYS A 80 36.10 -25.44 -33.78
N ASP A 81 37.27 -25.96 -34.13
CA ASP A 81 38.47 -25.83 -33.32
C ASP A 81 38.97 -24.37 -33.28
N PHE A 82 38.89 -23.66 -34.41
CA PHE A 82 39.19 -22.24 -34.50
C PHE A 82 38.24 -21.40 -33.63
N GLU A 83 36.92 -21.59 -33.77
CA GLU A 83 35.91 -20.90 -32.97
C GLU A 83 36.09 -21.19 -31.48
N LYS A 84 36.37 -22.45 -31.11
CA LYS A 84 36.61 -22.84 -29.72
C LYS A 84 37.81 -22.08 -29.13
N LYS A 85 38.91 -21.93 -29.88
CA LYS A 85 40.09 -21.16 -29.44
C LYS A 85 39.75 -19.69 -29.24
N LEU A 86 39.09 -19.04 -30.22
CA LEU A 86 38.71 -17.62 -30.11
C LEU A 86 37.71 -17.35 -29.00
N ASN A 87 36.73 -18.24 -28.83
CA ASN A 87 35.77 -18.16 -27.72
C ASN A 87 36.45 -18.33 -26.37
N ASN A 88 37.43 -19.24 -26.26
CA ASN A 88 38.23 -19.38 -25.04
C ASN A 88 39.01 -18.09 -24.71
N TYR A 89 39.71 -17.50 -25.70
CA TYR A 89 40.43 -16.23 -25.48
C TYR A 89 39.50 -15.09 -25.09
N THR A 90 38.36 -14.97 -25.77
CA THR A 90 37.32 -13.99 -25.44
C THR A 90 36.77 -14.22 -24.04
N GLY A 91 36.55 -15.47 -23.65
CA GLY A 91 36.09 -15.85 -22.31
C GLY A 91 37.09 -15.43 -21.21
N GLN A 92 38.38 -15.68 -21.42
CA GLN A 92 39.44 -15.24 -20.50
C GLN A 92 39.43 -13.72 -20.31
N LEU A 93 39.37 -12.95 -21.41
CA LEU A 93 39.32 -11.49 -21.36
C LEU A 93 38.05 -10.98 -20.65
N LYS A 94 36.88 -11.58 -20.93
CA LYS A 94 35.62 -11.23 -20.26
C LYS A 94 35.68 -11.50 -18.75
N ASN A 95 36.29 -12.60 -18.32
CA ASN A 95 36.44 -12.92 -16.91
C ASN A 95 37.33 -11.90 -16.18
N VAL A 96 38.44 -11.50 -16.80
CA VAL A 96 39.31 -10.45 -16.24
C VAL A 96 38.58 -9.10 -16.19
N ALA A 97 37.89 -8.72 -17.27
CA ALA A 97 37.10 -7.49 -17.30
C ALA A 97 36.02 -7.46 -16.21
N ARG A 98 35.33 -8.58 -15.98
CA ARG A 98 34.36 -8.71 -14.90
C ARG A 98 35.01 -8.56 -13.53
N THR A 99 36.14 -9.23 -13.29
CA THR A 99 36.88 -9.14 -12.02
C THR A 99 37.31 -7.70 -11.73
N ILE A 100 37.77 -6.97 -12.75
CA ILE A 100 38.13 -5.55 -12.62
C ILE A 100 36.90 -4.70 -12.30
N SER A 101 35.77 -4.95 -12.98
CA SER A 101 34.52 -4.24 -12.73
C SER A 101 34.00 -4.47 -11.31
N ASP A 102 34.00 -5.72 -10.84
CA ASP A 102 33.56 -6.07 -9.50
C ASP A 102 34.47 -5.41 -8.45
N GLY A 103 35.80 -5.45 -8.66
CA GLY A 103 36.76 -4.76 -7.79
C GLY A 103 36.62 -3.24 -7.78
N LEU A 104 36.24 -2.61 -8.90
CA LEU A 104 35.95 -1.18 -8.96
C LEU A 104 34.69 -0.83 -8.17
N ASN A 105 33.62 -1.62 -8.32
CA ASN A 105 32.38 -1.42 -7.58
C ASN A 105 32.61 -1.56 -6.06
N ASP A 106 33.35 -2.61 -5.64
CA ASP A 106 33.72 -2.82 -4.23
C ASP A 106 34.55 -1.65 -3.68
N PHE A 107 35.47 -1.12 -4.50
CA PHE A 107 36.27 0.04 -4.12
C PHE A 107 35.41 1.31 -3.97
N GLU A 108 34.53 1.58 -4.94
CA GLU A 108 33.64 2.74 -4.91
C GLU A 108 32.68 2.70 -3.72
N GLU A 109 32.13 1.54 -3.39
CA GLU A 109 31.26 1.34 -2.23
C GLU A 109 32.02 1.52 -0.91
N LYS A 110 33.24 0.97 -0.78
CA LYS A 110 34.10 1.24 0.38
C LYS A 110 34.39 2.73 0.54
N GLN A 111 34.69 3.42 -0.56
CA GLN A 111 34.91 4.87 -0.53
C GLN A 111 33.64 5.64 -0.14
N ARG A 112 32.46 5.15 -0.53
CA ARG A 112 31.17 5.72 -0.12
C ARG A 112 30.91 5.54 1.38
N GLN A 113 31.18 4.34 1.92
CA GLN A 113 31.05 4.07 3.36
C GLN A 113 32.01 4.90 4.20
N LEU A 114 33.26 5.11 3.76
CA LEU A 114 34.19 6.01 4.44
C LEU A 114 33.66 7.45 4.48
N ARG A 115 33.10 7.93 3.36
CA ARG A 115 32.46 9.25 3.30
C ARG A 115 31.25 9.34 4.22
N GLU A 116 30.46 8.28 4.31
CA GLU A 116 29.31 8.20 5.23
C GLU A 116 29.75 8.30 6.69
N ASN A 117 30.78 7.55 7.08
CA ASN A 117 31.35 7.64 8.43
C ASN A 117 31.86 9.04 8.77
N GLU A 118 32.53 9.71 7.83
CA GLU A 118 33.01 11.09 8.01
C GLU A 118 31.86 12.11 8.16
N ILE A 119 30.75 11.89 7.46
CA ILE A 119 29.54 12.72 7.61
C ILE A 119 28.87 12.46 8.96
N LEU A 120 28.80 11.21 9.40
CA LEU A 120 28.31 10.86 10.73
C LEU A 120 29.14 11.49 11.85
N GLU A 121 30.48 11.41 11.75
CA GLU A 121 31.39 12.06 12.70
C GLU A 121 31.15 13.58 12.74
N THR A 122 31.00 14.20 11.56
CA THR A 122 30.69 15.64 11.46
C THR A 122 29.33 15.98 12.11
N ILE A 123 28.32 15.14 11.90
CA ILE A 123 27.00 15.30 12.52
C ILE A 123 27.11 15.18 14.05
N ASP A 124 27.85 14.20 14.55
CA ASP A 124 28.06 13.98 15.99
C ASP A 124 28.73 15.19 16.66
N GLU A 125 29.78 15.73 16.04
CA GLU A 125 30.48 16.92 16.52
C GLU A 125 29.56 18.16 16.58
N MET A 126 28.66 18.29 15.59
CA MET A 126 27.79 19.46 15.47
C MET A 126 26.51 19.35 16.30
N ALA A 127 25.96 18.14 16.52
CA ALA A 127 24.63 17.92 17.09
C ALA A 127 24.41 18.63 18.43
N SER A 128 25.42 18.60 19.31
CA SER A 128 25.37 19.27 20.62
C SER A 128 25.16 20.78 20.50
N SER A 129 25.76 21.43 19.50
CA SER A 129 25.61 22.87 19.25
C SER A 129 24.20 23.25 18.81
N TYR A 130 23.42 22.29 18.32
CA TYR A 130 22.05 22.47 17.86
C TYR A 130 20.99 21.92 18.82
N GLU A 131 21.37 21.37 19.98
CA GLU A 131 20.43 20.79 20.97
C GLU A 131 19.56 19.65 20.41
N ILE A 132 20.09 18.93 19.42
CA ILE A 132 19.45 17.77 18.77
C ILE A 132 20.28 16.51 19.00
N GLU A 133 19.63 15.35 18.85
CA GLU A 133 20.34 14.07 18.78
C GLU A 133 20.91 13.89 17.38
N ASN A 134 22.06 13.22 17.27
CA ASN A 134 22.70 12.91 15.99
C ASN A 134 21.80 12.07 15.06
N THR A 135 21.03 11.15 15.65
CA THR A 135 20.04 10.30 14.97
C THR A 135 18.85 11.07 14.40
N ALA A 136 18.65 12.33 14.79
CA ALA A 136 17.55 13.16 14.29
C ALA A 136 17.80 13.69 12.86
N ILE A 137 19.01 13.49 12.31
CA ILE A 137 19.40 13.93 10.97
C ILE A 137 19.63 12.71 10.09
N GLY A 138 18.90 12.63 8.98
CA GLY A 138 19.21 11.69 7.90
C GLY A 138 20.39 12.17 7.05
N ILE A 139 21.16 11.23 6.49
CA ILE A 139 22.22 11.53 5.54
C ILE A 139 21.62 11.65 4.14
N GLU A 140 21.78 12.82 3.52
CA GLU A 140 21.35 13.01 2.14
C GLU A 140 22.36 12.37 1.15
N PRO A 141 21.92 11.66 0.10
CA PRO A 141 22.80 11.01 -0.86
C PRO A 141 23.82 11.97 -1.50
N GLU A 142 23.44 13.22 -1.71
CA GLU A 142 24.33 14.23 -2.28
C GLU A 142 25.53 14.58 -1.38
N TRP A 143 25.43 14.38 -0.07
CA TRP A 143 26.52 14.60 0.88
C TRP A 143 27.60 13.53 0.77
N LEU A 144 27.27 12.38 0.16
CA LEU A 144 28.21 11.27 -0.08
C LEU A 144 28.89 11.35 -1.45
N ASN A 145 28.62 12.40 -2.23
CA ASN A 145 29.28 12.60 -3.52
C ASN A 145 30.75 12.94 -3.34
N LYS A 146 31.61 12.52 -4.28
CA LYS A 146 33.05 12.87 -4.24
C LYS A 146 33.30 14.38 -4.18
N THR A 147 32.46 15.18 -4.82
CA THR A 147 32.52 16.65 -4.82
C THR A 147 32.14 17.29 -3.48
N ALA A 148 31.46 16.55 -2.60
CA ALA A 148 31.09 17.00 -1.26
C ALA A 148 32.27 16.92 -0.27
N PHE A 149 33.42 16.39 -0.69
CA PHE A 149 34.62 16.23 0.14
C PHE A 149 35.84 16.93 -0.44
N THR A 150 36.71 17.36 0.47
CA THR A 150 38.04 17.86 0.14
C THR A 150 38.97 16.71 -0.22
N LYS A 151 40.15 17.04 -0.78
CA LYS A 151 41.20 16.04 -1.07
C LYS A 151 41.67 15.26 0.15
N ASN A 152 41.46 15.80 1.35
CA ASN A 152 41.88 15.20 2.62
C ASN A 152 40.79 14.30 3.23
N GLY A 153 39.67 14.05 2.53
CA GLY A 153 38.61 13.18 3.00
C GLY A 153 37.62 13.82 3.98
N LYS A 154 37.79 15.10 4.32
CA LYS A 154 36.84 15.85 5.15
C LYS A 154 35.76 16.54 4.30
N PRO A 155 34.51 16.68 4.80
CA PRO A 155 33.44 17.40 4.11
C PRO A 155 33.86 18.82 3.72
N THR A 156 33.41 19.29 2.56
CA THR A 156 33.65 20.69 2.16
C THR A 156 32.84 21.65 3.03
N LYS A 157 33.25 22.92 3.07
CA LYS A 157 32.49 23.98 3.74
C LYS A 157 31.02 24.04 3.28
N GLY A 158 30.77 23.91 1.99
CA GLY A 158 29.41 23.91 1.45
C GLY A 158 28.59 22.71 1.92
N THR A 159 29.19 21.53 2.05
CA THR A 159 28.53 20.36 2.64
C THR A 159 28.21 20.59 4.12
N ILE A 160 29.16 21.14 4.88
CA ILE A 160 28.97 21.49 6.31
C ILE A 160 27.84 22.51 6.47
N GLU A 161 27.75 23.52 5.61
CA GLU A 161 26.67 24.52 5.62
C GLU A 161 25.30 23.88 5.35
N LYS A 162 25.22 22.90 4.44
CA LYS A 162 23.99 22.13 4.19
C LYS A 162 23.58 21.28 5.40
N ILE A 163 24.52 20.58 6.02
CA ILE A 163 24.29 19.81 7.25
C ILE A 163 23.80 20.75 8.37
N ALA A 164 24.50 21.87 8.57
CA ALA A 164 24.12 22.91 9.54
C ALA A 164 22.69 23.44 9.32
N TYR A 165 22.29 23.62 8.06
CA TYR A 165 20.94 24.03 7.72
C TYR A 165 19.91 22.94 8.08
N ALA A 166 20.17 21.68 7.73
CA ALA A 166 19.30 20.57 8.11
C ALA A 166 19.13 20.47 9.63
N MET A 167 20.24 20.61 10.39
CA MET A 167 20.22 20.65 11.86
C MET A 167 19.38 21.80 12.41
N LYS A 168 19.48 22.98 11.79
CA LYS A 168 18.67 24.14 12.15
C LYS A 168 17.18 23.87 11.96
N VAL A 169 16.79 23.27 10.83
CA VAL A 169 15.38 22.94 10.55
C VAL A 169 14.84 21.98 11.61
N VAL A 170 15.55 20.89 11.90
CA VAL A 170 15.14 19.91 12.93
C VAL A 170 15.02 20.56 14.31
N ARG A 171 15.99 21.39 14.69
CA ARG A 171 15.97 22.12 15.97
C ARG A 171 14.78 23.07 16.05
N ASP A 172 14.55 23.87 15.02
CA ASP A 172 13.49 24.89 15.01
C ASP A 172 12.12 24.20 15.05
N GLU A 173 11.97 23.06 14.37
CA GLU A 173 10.77 22.22 14.45
C GLU A 173 10.55 21.63 15.84
N LYS A 174 11.59 21.09 16.49
CA LYS A 174 11.53 20.62 17.88
C LYS A 174 11.12 21.74 18.85
N LYS A 175 11.59 22.97 18.62
CA LYS A 175 11.20 24.15 19.42
C LYS A 175 9.75 24.55 19.17
N ARG A 176 9.29 24.52 17.91
CA ARG A 176 7.89 24.76 17.53
C ARG A 176 6.96 23.78 18.23
N ILE A 177 7.24 22.47 18.12
CA ILE A 177 6.41 21.42 18.75
C ILE A 177 6.33 21.64 20.25
N LYS A 178 7.46 21.81 20.96
CA LYS A 178 7.45 22.09 22.41
C LYS A 178 6.65 23.33 22.79
N ALA A 179 6.69 24.38 21.96
CA ALA A 179 5.88 25.57 22.20
C ALA A 179 4.38 25.28 22.01
N ASN A 180 4.01 24.53 20.98
CA ASN A 180 2.65 24.09 20.72
C ASN A 180 2.12 23.19 21.85
N GLU A 181 2.90 22.21 22.28
CA GLU A 181 2.57 21.32 23.42
C GLU A 181 2.20 22.15 24.65
N LYS A 182 3.00 23.17 24.98
CA LYS A 182 2.72 24.06 26.12
C LYS A 182 1.44 24.87 25.96
N MET A 183 1.16 25.37 24.76
CA MET A 183 -0.06 26.15 24.48
C MET A 183 -1.31 25.26 24.56
N ILE A 184 -1.26 24.09 23.92
CA ILE A 184 -2.33 23.10 23.92
C ILE A 184 -2.62 22.62 25.33
N ALA A 185 -1.58 22.29 26.12
CA ALA A 185 -1.75 21.84 27.49
C ALA A 185 -2.46 22.88 28.36
N LYS A 186 -2.01 24.15 28.30
CA LYS A 186 -2.64 25.24 29.05
C LYS A 186 -4.11 25.46 28.67
N TYR A 187 -4.42 25.30 27.37
CA TYR A 187 -5.80 25.43 26.91
C TYR A 187 -6.67 24.25 27.37
N ALA A 188 -6.13 23.03 27.37
CA ALA A 188 -6.80 21.84 27.90
C ALA A 188 -7.17 22.02 29.37
N GLU A 189 -6.22 22.48 30.18
CA GLU A 189 -6.43 22.78 31.59
C GLU A 189 -7.55 23.83 31.78
N THR A 190 -7.57 24.87 30.93
CA THR A 190 -8.61 25.92 30.98
C THR A 190 -10.00 25.34 30.73
N LEU A 191 -10.12 24.35 29.86
CA LEU A 191 -11.36 23.63 29.58
C LEU A 191 -11.62 22.45 30.53
N SER A 192 -10.78 22.25 31.55
CA SER A 192 -10.82 21.08 32.46
C SER A 192 -10.77 19.74 31.71
N LEU A 193 -10.03 19.70 30.60
CA LEU A 193 -9.71 18.50 29.84
C LEU A 193 -8.34 17.95 30.27
N ASP A 194 -8.12 16.66 30.05
CA ASP A 194 -6.82 16.02 30.24
C ASP A 194 -5.80 16.54 29.19
N PRO A 195 -4.71 17.22 29.59
CA PRO A 195 -3.74 17.78 28.64
C PRO A 195 -3.01 16.72 27.81
N GLU A 196 -2.69 15.56 28.37
CA GLU A 196 -1.88 14.53 27.72
C GLU A 196 -2.54 14.03 26.43
N SER A 197 -3.86 13.87 26.46
CA SER A 197 -4.66 13.47 25.31
C SER A 197 -4.62 14.47 24.13
N TRP A 198 -4.26 15.73 24.37
CA TRP A 198 -4.28 16.77 23.32
C TRP A 198 -2.88 17.17 22.85
N VAL A 199 -1.89 17.10 23.74
CA VAL A 199 -0.49 17.42 23.45
C VAL A 199 0.07 16.57 22.31
N MET A 200 -0.40 15.32 22.13
CA MET A 200 0.04 14.43 21.04
C MET A 200 -0.17 15.03 19.63
N TYR A 201 -1.15 15.92 19.46
CA TYR A 201 -1.43 16.55 18.17
C TYR A 201 -0.46 17.69 17.83
N ALA A 202 0.37 18.14 18.78
CA ALA A 202 1.26 19.29 18.63
C ALA A 202 2.32 19.12 17.53
N SER A 203 2.67 17.88 17.19
CA SER A 203 3.62 17.56 16.11
C SER A 203 3.00 17.61 14.72
N GLU A 204 1.70 17.31 14.60
CA GLU A 204 1.03 17.13 13.31
C GLU A 204 0.15 18.32 12.93
N GLU A 205 -0.41 19.01 13.93
CA GLU A 205 -1.44 20.03 13.72
C GLU A 205 -1.02 21.41 14.28
N ASP A 206 -1.65 22.46 13.75
CA ASP A 206 -1.54 23.80 14.32
C ASP A 206 -2.34 23.90 15.62
N VAL A 207 -1.86 24.72 16.56
CA VAL A 207 -2.53 24.97 17.86
C VAL A 207 -4.00 25.29 17.66
N THR A 208 -4.35 26.12 16.67
CA THR A 208 -5.73 26.54 16.39
C THR A 208 -6.65 25.38 16.03
N GLN A 209 -6.13 24.39 15.29
CA GLN A 209 -6.92 23.21 14.90
C GLN A 209 -7.21 22.34 16.13
N VAL A 210 -6.19 22.15 16.98
CA VAL A 210 -6.33 21.38 18.21
C VAL A 210 -7.30 22.06 19.17
N THR A 211 -7.19 23.39 19.38
CA THR A 211 -8.12 24.13 20.26
C THR A 211 -9.56 24.08 19.76
N ASN A 212 -9.80 24.20 18.45
CA ASN A 212 -11.14 24.08 17.88
C ASN A 212 -11.76 22.69 18.11
N ARG A 213 -10.94 21.62 18.04
CA ARG A 213 -11.41 20.26 18.36
C ARG A 213 -11.76 20.12 19.83
N MET A 214 -11.00 20.75 20.71
CA MET A 214 -11.26 20.76 22.15
C MET A 214 -12.59 21.46 22.46
N ASP A 215 -12.85 22.62 21.85
CA ASP A 215 -14.12 23.32 21.97
C ASP A 215 -15.30 22.46 21.52
N GLN A 216 -15.18 21.84 20.35
CA GLN A 216 -16.21 20.92 19.84
C GLN A 216 -16.42 19.72 20.78
N ALA A 217 -15.35 19.19 21.38
CA ALA A 217 -15.43 18.08 22.33
C ALA A 217 -16.17 18.48 23.61
N VAL A 218 -15.91 19.70 24.13
CA VAL A 218 -16.61 20.25 25.30
C VAL A 218 -18.09 20.46 24.98
N ILE A 219 -18.42 21.16 23.89
CA ILE A 219 -19.80 21.40 23.45
C ILE A 219 -20.56 20.08 23.31
N LYS A 220 -19.96 19.09 22.65
CA LYS A 220 -20.58 17.77 22.46
C LYS A 220 -20.73 16.98 23.77
N LYS A 221 -19.87 17.21 24.76
CA LYS A 221 -19.98 16.58 26.09
C LYS A 221 -21.10 17.23 26.90
N GLU A 222 -21.23 18.55 26.86
CA GLU A 222 -22.31 19.29 27.51
C GLU A 222 -23.67 18.95 26.90
N GLU A 223 -23.77 18.92 25.57
CA GLU A 223 -25.00 18.55 24.87
C GLU A 223 -25.46 17.12 25.23
N ARG A 224 -24.52 16.17 25.30
CA ARG A 224 -24.83 14.81 25.75
C ARG A 224 -25.32 14.77 27.20
N LYS A 225 -24.70 15.53 28.10
CA LYS A 225 -25.17 15.62 29.49
C LYS A 225 -26.59 16.16 29.58
N ARG A 226 -26.90 17.24 28.86
CA ARG A 226 -28.25 17.81 28.80
C ARG A 226 -29.26 16.82 28.25
N GLN A 227 -28.93 16.11 27.18
CA GLN A 227 -29.79 15.07 26.61
C GLN A 227 -30.00 13.90 27.58
N ASP A 228 -28.97 13.47 28.31
CA ASP A 228 -29.07 12.40 29.30
C ASP A 228 -29.87 12.83 30.54
N GLU A 229 -29.74 14.09 30.98
CA GLU A 229 -30.56 14.68 32.06
C GLU A 229 -32.02 14.77 31.65
N GLN A 230 -32.33 15.33 30.47
CA GLN A 230 -33.70 15.37 29.92
C GLN A 230 -34.30 13.96 29.77
N ARG A 231 -33.50 12.98 29.36
CA ARG A 231 -33.95 11.58 29.27
C ARG A 231 -34.27 10.98 30.63
N LYS A 232 -33.48 11.28 31.66
CA LYS A 232 -33.75 10.83 33.04
C LYS A 232 -35.01 11.48 33.60
N GLU A 233 -35.15 12.80 33.45
CA GLU A 233 -36.36 13.53 33.89
C GLU A 233 -37.62 13.01 33.19
N ALA A 234 -37.57 12.78 31.88
CA ALA A 234 -38.67 12.20 31.14
C ALA A 234 -39.02 10.78 31.62
N GLN A 235 -38.02 9.94 31.92
CA GLN A 235 -38.23 8.60 32.47
C GLN A 235 -38.84 8.64 33.88
N GLU A 236 -38.38 9.55 34.74
CA GLU A 236 -38.93 9.72 36.08
C GLU A 236 -40.38 10.23 36.05
N ALA A 237 -40.69 11.17 35.15
CA ALA A 237 -42.05 11.65 34.94
C ALA A 237 -42.99 10.53 34.46
N ILE A 238 -42.55 9.70 33.49
CA ILE A 238 -43.31 8.52 33.03
C ILE A 238 -43.55 7.55 34.20
N ARG A 239 -42.51 7.23 34.98
CA ARG A 239 -42.62 6.33 36.12
C ARG A 239 -43.58 6.86 37.19
N HIS A 240 -43.55 8.16 37.46
CA HIS A 240 -44.48 8.78 38.41
C HIS A 240 -45.94 8.68 37.92
N VAL A 241 -46.19 8.90 36.63
CA VAL A 241 -47.50 8.71 36.01
C VAL A 241 -47.95 7.25 36.09
N GLU A 242 -47.07 6.29 35.80
CA GLU A 242 -47.36 4.86 35.94
C GLU A 242 -47.73 4.49 37.37
N THR A 243 -46.98 4.97 38.37
CA THR A 243 -47.32 4.72 39.79
C THR A 243 -48.66 5.34 40.21
N LEU A 244 -49.01 6.53 39.71
CA LEU A 244 -50.32 7.14 39.96
C LEU A 244 -51.45 6.37 39.27
N ALA A 245 -51.21 5.86 38.05
CA ALA A 245 -52.16 5.03 37.32
C ALA A 245 -52.39 3.69 38.02
N GLU A 246 -51.33 3.05 38.52
CA GLU A 246 -51.41 1.84 39.35
C GLU A 246 -52.17 2.09 40.66
N PHE A 247 -51.87 3.17 41.37
CA PHE A 247 -52.57 3.55 42.61
C PHE A 247 -54.06 3.84 42.37
N ASN A 248 -54.40 4.57 41.31
CA ASN A 248 -55.80 4.82 40.93
C ASN A 248 -56.53 3.55 40.48
N SER A 249 -55.83 2.62 39.83
CA SER A 249 -56.37 1.29 39.51
C SER A 249 -56.62 0.47 40.79
N MET A 250 -55.75 0.57 41.80
CA MET A 250 -55.92 -0.06 43.12
C MET A 250 -57.06 0.53 43.95
N LEU A 251 -57.37 1.83 43.82
CA LEU A 251 -58.52 2.47 44.48
C LEU A 251 -59.87 2.02 43.90
N LYS A 252 -59.89 1.42 42.70
CA LYS A 252 -61.08 0.72 42.20
C LYS A 252 -61.19 -0.67 42.80
N VAL A 253 -61.40 -0.76 44.12
CA VAL A 253 -61.86 -2.01 44.75
C VAL A 253 -62.86 -1.72 45.89
N VAL A 254 -64.14 -1.85 45.51
CA VAL A 254 -65.25 -2.52 46.20
C VAL A 254 -65.57 -2.13 47.65
N ASP A 255 -66.64 -1.34 47.81
CA ASP A 255 -67.39 -1.24 49.07
C ASP A 255 -68.07 -2.58 49.39
N THR A 256 -67.71 -3.15 50.54
CA THR A 256 -68.14 -4.48 50.99
C THR A 256 -69.46 -4.46 51.77
N ASN A 257 -70.17 -3.33 51.87
CA ASN A 257 -71.39 -3.25 52.68
C ASN A 257 -72.67 -2.80 51.96
N THR A 258 -72.69 -2.45 50.68
CA THR A 258 -73.95 -2.00 50.02
C THR A 258 -74.20 -2.40 48.56
N GLY A 259 -73.25 -2.97 47.81
CA GLY A 259 -73.57 -3.55 46.50
C GLY A 259 -74.20 -2.60 45.46
N GLU A 260 -73.98 -1.29 45.55
CA GLU A 260 -74.36 -0.30 44.53
C GLU A 260 -73.14 0.47 44.01
N ILE A 261 -73.19 0.80 42.72
CA ILE A 261 -72.19 1.61 41.98
C ILE A 261 -72.40 3.07 42.37
N ILE A 262 -71.36 3.78 42.83
CA ILE A 262 -71.40 5.25 42.92
C ILE A 262 -71.24 5.80 41.49
N GLU A 263 -72.35 5.76 40.74
CA GLU A 263 -72.65 6.74 39.71
C GLU A 263 -73.16 8.00 40.43
N THR A 264 -72.27 8.98 40.61
CA THR A 264 -72.70 10.33 40.98
C THR A 264 -73.38 10.94 39.74
N LYS A 265 -74.71 10.83 39.73
CA LYS A 265 -75.62 11.37 38.72
C LYS A 265 -75.43 12.87 38.54
N THR A 266 -75.17 13.28 37.31
CA THR A 266 -75.54 14.59 36.78
C THR A 266 -77.07 14.64 36.61
N GLU A 267 -77.72 15.65 37.18
CA GLU A 267 -79.11 16.01 36.85
C GLU A 267 -79.17 16.68 35.46
N PRO A 268 -80.32 16.60 34.75
CA PRO A 268 -80.38 16.78 33.31
C PRO A 268 -80.52 18.25 32.92
N ILE A 269 -79.62 18.72 32.05
CA ILE A 269 -79.83 19.92 31.23
C ILE A 269 -80.23 19.43 29.84
N GLN A 270 -81.46 19.74 29.42
CA GLN A 270 -81.86 19.65 28.02
C GLN A 270 -81.28 20.86 27.28
N GLU A 271 -80.12 20.68 26.66
CA GLU A 271 -79.68 21.34 25.43
C GLU A 271 -78.48 20.55 24.89
N GLN A 272 -78.34 20.49 23.57
CA GLN A 272 -77.57 19.47 22.85
C GLN A 272 -76.11 19.34 23.32
N PRO A 273 -75.53 18.13 23.47
CA PRO A 273 -74.16 18.00 23.94
C PRO A 273 -73.22 18.33 22.78
N GLU A 274 -72.55 19.48 22.85
CA GLU A 274 -71.29 19.63 22.13
C GLU A 274 -70.29 18.60 22.70
N PRO A 275 -69.58 17.83 21.84
CA PRO A 275 -68.68 16.78 22.32
C PRO A 275 -67.44 17.41 22.95
N PHE A 276 -67.44 17.58 24.27
CA PHE A 276 -66.23 17.97 25.02
C PHE A 276 -65.39 16.74 25.38
N LYS A 277 -64.07 16.96 25.50
CA LYS A 277 -63.08 15.96 25.90
C LYS A 277 -62.26 16.52 27.05
N PHE A 278 -62.02 15.70 28.07
CA PHE A 278 -61.10 16.06 29.14
C PHE A 278 -59.65 15.77 28.72
N TYR A 279 -58.81 16.79 28.81
CA TYR A 279 -57.37 16.68 28.64
C TYR A 279 -56.69 16.99 29.96
N LYS A 280 -55.74 16.15 30.38
CA LYS A 280 -54.87 16.44 31.51
C LYS A 280 -53.49 16.78 30.98
N VAL A 281 -53.09 18.03 31.16
CA VAL A 281 -51.85 18.59 30.59
C VAL A 281 -50.88 18.92 31.72
N PHE A 282 -49.58 18.65 31.50
CA PHE A 282 -48.52 18.90 32.47
C PHE A 282 -47.38 19.65 31.78
N GLY A 283 -46.82 20.66 32.46
CA GLY A 283 -45.73 21.50 31.97
C GLY A 283 -45.13 22.34 33.09
N THR A 284 -44.06 23.09 32.79
CA THR A 284 -43.56 24.15 33.69
C THR A 284 -44.57 25.31 33.75
N PRO A 285 -44.52 26.21 34.76
CA PRO A 285 -45.44 27.35 34.82
C PRO A 285 -45.50 28.15 33.52
N SER A 286 -44.33 28.48 32.94
CA SER A 286 -44.25 29.18 31.66
C SER A 286 -44.86 28.42 30.48
N GLN A 287 -44.81 27.07 30.48
CA GLN A 287 -45.43 26.26 29.43
C GLN A 287 -46.94 26.16 29.58
N LEU A 288 -47.45 26.19 30.82
CA LEU A 288 -48.88 26.20 31.09
C LEU A 288 -49.47 27.57 30.79
N ASP A 289 -48.77 28.66 31.13
CA ASP A 289 -49.15 30.03 30.76
C ASP A 289 -49.22 30.20 29.23
N GLU A 290 -48.20 29.73 28.48
CA GLU A 290 -48.20 29.78 27.01
C GLU A 290 -49.34 28.94 26.40
N LEU A 291 -49.67 27.79 27.00
CA LEU A 291 -50.78 26.96 26.54
C LEU A 291 -52.12 27.62 26.83
N GLU A 292 -52.27 28.24 27.99
CA GLU A 292 -53.48 28.97 28.38
C GLU A 292 -53.74 30.14 27.42
N ASP A 293 -52.72 30.96 27.16
CA ASP A 293 -52.77 32.05 26.18
C ASP A 293 -53.16 31.54 24.79
N TYR A 294 -52.62 30.39 24.36
CA TYR A 294 -52.95 29.79 23.08
C TYR A 294 -54.42 29.33 23.00
N LEU A 295 -54.92 28.67 24.06
CA LEU A 295 -56.30 28.19 24.10
C LEU A 295 -57.29 29.36 24.06
N ILE A 296 -57.03 30.43 24.83
CA ILE A 296 -57.81 31.66 24.81
C ILE A 296 -57.79 32.30 23.41
N LEU A 297 -56.60 32.43 22.80
CA LEU A 297 -56.44 33.05 21.48
C LEU A 297 -57.22 32.31 20.39
N GLN A 298 -57.28 30.99 20.46
CA GLN A 298 -58.02 30.16 19.50
C GLN A 298 -59.51 29.99 19.84
N GLY A 299 -59.97 30.59 20.95
CA GLY A 299 -61.37 30.58 21.35
C GLY A 299 -61.84 29.25 21.95
N TYR A 300 -60.93 28.45 22.51
CA TYR A 300 -61.30 27.24 23.24
C TYR A 300 -61.75 27.58 24.66
N GLU A 301 -62.83 26.92 25.11
CA GLU A 301 -63.24 26.95 26.51
C GLU A 301 -62.50 25.85 27.29
N PHE A 302 -61.92 26.20 28.44
CA PHE A 302 -61.21 25.26 29.32
C PHE A 302 -61.48 25.59 30.78
N GLU A 303 -61.28 24.61 31.65
CA GLU A 303 -61.43 24.73 33.10
C GLU A 303 -60.13 24.29 33.78
N THR A 304 -59.63 25.11 34.69
CA THR A 304 -58.50 24.77 35.58
C THR A 304 -59.05 24.12 36.85
N VAL A 305 -58.67 22.86 37.08
CA VAL A 305 -59.12 22.11 38.25
C VAL A 305 -57.96 21.97 39.24
N GLY A 306 -57.92 22.88 40.22
CA GLY A 306 -57.04 22.83 41.39
C GLY A 306 -56.04 23.99 41.48
N ASP A 307 -56.16 24.76 42.58
CA ASP A 307 -55.05 25.49 43.22
C ASP A 307 -54.54 24.66 44.41
#